data_AF-A0A7S1VEW5-F1
#
_entry.id   AF-A0A7S1VEW5-F1
#
_cell.length_a   1.000
_cell.length_b   1.000
_cell.length_c   1.000
_cell.angle_alpha   90.00
_cell.angle_beta   90.00
_cell.angle_gamma   90.00
#
_symmetry.space_group_name_H-M   'P 1'
#
loop_
_entity.id
_entity.type
_entity.pdbx_description
1 polymer ?
#
loop_
_entity_poly.entity_id
_entity_poly.type
_entity_poly.pdbx_seq_one_letter_code
_entity_poly.pdbx_strand_id
1 'polypeptide(L)'
;PLHTPPARTPSLLCKVRGVRKPFSPLAMSSNATQEKKYQKLKEVLGFHPLSFLDDVLNATSEYLGDGVDYLERGLREELGIRSSDRVQKKELHAAVDKVFNALREPLDRQLDSFELYALNEVFVLPEGEDGDGSDDSSTSASDEVQGQGVKKRRRSSSSSSSSSSS
;
A
#
# COMPACT_ATOMS: atom_id res chain seq x y z
N PRO A 1 10.32 -49.43 -13.68
CA PRO A 1 9.83 -48.30 -14.51
C PRO A 1 9.70 -47.04 -13.66
N LEU A 2 10.74 -46.19 -13.68
CA LEU A 2 10.83 -44.96 -12.90
C LEU A 2 9.96 -43.88 -13.57
N HIS A 3 8.95 -43.40 -12.85
CA HIS A 3 8.04 -42.37 -13.30
C HIS A 3 8.71 -41.00 -13.10
N THR A 4 9.26 -40.42 -14.16
CA THR A 4 9.80 -39.06 -14.13
C THR A 4 8.66 -38.04 -14.17
N PRO A 5 8.66 -37.01 -13.30
CA PRO A 5 7.67 -35.94 -13.35
C PRO A 5 7.85 -35.07 -14.60
N PRO A 6 6.76 -34.50 -15.16
CA PRO A 6 6.84 -33.66 -16.35
C PRO A 6 7.60 -32.35 -16.05
N ALA A 7 8.49 -31.99 -16.96
CA ALA A 7 9.28 -30.76 -16.91
C ALA A 7 8.35 -29.53 -16.90
N ARG A 8 8.54 -28.64 -15.91
CA ARG A 8 7.95 -27.31 -15.87
C ARG A 8 8.42 -26.52 -17.10
N THR A 9 7.52 -26.32 -18.05
CA THR A 9 7.77 -25.39 -19.16
C THR A 9 7.80 -23.95 -18.63
N PRO A 10 8.74 -23.10 -19.08
CA PRO A 10 8.76 -21.69 -18.73
C PRO A 10 7.49 -21.02 -19.27
N SER A 11 6.72 -20.42 -18.37
CA SER A 11 5.56 -19.59 -18.69
C SER A 11 6.00 -18.47 -19.62
N LEU A 12 5.38 -18.42 -20.80
CA LEU A 12 5.53 -17.31 -21.72
C LEU A 12 4.96 -16.07 -21.05
N LEU A 13 5.89 -15.23 -20.60
CA LEU A 13 5.76 -13.86 -20.14
C LEU A 13 4.53 -13.19 -20.76
N CYS A 14 3.47 -13.04 -19.97
CA CYS A 14 2.29 -12.27 -20.32
C CYS A 14 2.75 -10.82 -20.46
N LYS A 15 2.54 -10.25 -21.65
CA LYS A 15 3.00 -8.90 -21.99
C LYS A 15 2.15 -7.90 -21.20
N VAL A 16 2.74 -7.43 -20.10
CA VAL A 16 2.23 -6.51 -19.07
C VAL A 16 1.20 -5.53 -19.63
N ARG A 17 -0.07 -5.79 -19.31
CA ARG A 17 -1.16 -4.84 -19.51
C ARG A 17 -1.11 -3.81 -18.39
N GLY A 18 -0.85 -2.57 -18.77
CA GLY A 18 -1.12 -1.40 -17.93
C GLY A 18 0.12 -0.86 -17.22
N VAL A 19 0.75 0.13 -17.84
CA VAL A 19 1.59 1.12 -17.15
C VAL A 19 0.70 1.75 -16.07
N ARG A 20 0.86 1.32 -14.81
CA ARG A 20 0.30 2.05 -13.68
C ARG A 20 0.89 3.46 -13.72
N LYS A 21 0.06 4.48 -13.51
CA LYS A 21 0.59 5.80 -13.16
C LYS A 21 1.44 5.61 -11.91
N PRO A 22 2.62 6.24 -11.81
CA PRO A 22 3.36 6.26 -10.54
C PRO A 22 2.38 6.74 -9.46
N PHE A 23 2.23 5.93 -8.42
CA PHE A 23 1.32 6.23 -7.32
C PHE A 23 1.84 7.53 -6.68
N SER A 24 1.00 8.56 -6.70
CA SER A 24 1.35 9.84 -6.10
C SER A 24 1.45 9.61 -4.60
N PRO A 25 2.62 9.85 -3.95
CA PRO A 25 2.69 9.78 -2.51
C PRO A 25 1.65 10.75 -1.96
N LEU A 26 0.70 10.24 -1.16
CA LEU A 26 -0.23 11.09 -0.44
C LEU A 26 0.60 12.13 0.33
N ALA A 27 0.41 13.40 -0.02
CA ALA A 27 1.19 14.51 0.48
C ALA A 27 1.09 14.62 2.01
N MET A 28 2.03 13.99 2.71
CA MET A 28 2.18 14.05 4.16
C MET A 28 2.86 15.38 4.52
N SER A 29 2.05 16.32 4.98
CA SER A 29 2.47 17.63 5.48
C SER A 29 3.13 17.51 6.88
N SER A 30 4.25 16.79 6.98
CA SER A 30 5.21 16.80 8.11
C SER A 30 6.44 15.90 7.82
N ASN A 31 6.99 15.95 6.61
CA ASN A 31 7.96 14.94 6.14
C ASN A 31 9.28 14.87 6.92
N ALA A 32 9.76 15.96 7.53
CA ALA A 32 11.12 15.97 8.10
C ALA A 32 11.30 14.99 9.28
N THR A 33 10.28 14.83 10.13
CA THR A 33 10.36 13.94 11.30
C THR A 33 10.16 12.48 10.89
N GLN A 34 9.24 12.20 9.97
CA GLN A 34 9.02 10.85 9.45
C GLN A 34 10.21 10.35 8.65
N GLU A 35 10.81 11.20 7.82
CA GLU A 35 12.00 10.86 7.05
C GLU A 35 13.16 10.45 7.97
N LYS A 36 13.41 11.20 9.05
CA LYS A 36 14.42 10.83 10.05
C LYS A 36 14.14 9.47 10.70
N LYS A 37 12.87 9.18 11.02
CA LYS A 37 12.47 7.87 11.57
C LYS A 37 12.75 6.76 10.56
N TYR A 38 12.37 6.95 9.30
CA TYR A 38 12.62 5.95 8.26
C TYR A 38 14.10 5.74 7.96
N GLN A 39 14.95 6.78 8.08
CA GLN A 39 16.38 6.58 7.97
C GLN A 39 16.96 5.75 9.12
N LYS A 40 16.56 6.03 10.37
CA LYS A 40 16.93 5.16 11.51
C LYS A 40 16.48 3.71 11.30
N LEU A 41 15.22 3.52 10.88
CA LEU A 41 14.71 2.19 10.57
C LEU A 41 15.49 1.51 9.46
N LYS A 42 15.89 2.24 8.43
CA LYS A 42 16.69 1.72 7.32
C LYS A 42 18.07 1.26 7.80
N GLU A 43 18.69 1.96 8.75
CA GLU A 43 19.96 1.53 9.36
C GLU A 43 19.79 0.20 10.11
N VAL A 44 18.65 0.00 10.80
CA VAL A 44 18.37 -1.22 11.57
C VAL A 44 17.93 -2.38 10.68
N LEU A 45 17.00 -2.15 9.75
CA LEU A 45 16.38 -3.18 8.91
C LEU A 45 17.19 -3.49 7.63
N GLY A 46 18.07 -2.57 7.22
CA GLY A 46 18.84 -2.67 5.97
C GLY A 46 18.04 -2.31 4.71
N PHE A 47 16.78 -1.90 4.84
CA PHE A 47 15.93 -1.46 3.72
C PHE A 47 15.01 -0.32 4.13
N HIS A 48 14.55 0.45 3.13
CA HIS A 48 13.61 1.54 3.37
C HIS A 48 12.18 1.00 3.49
N PRO A 49 11.42 1.29 4.57
CA PRO A 49 10.08 0.74 4.78
C PRO A 49 9.10 0.96 3.62
N LEU A 50 9.09 2.16 3.03
CA LEU A 50 8.24 2.44 1.86
C LEU A 50 8.59 1.57 0.65
N SER A 51 9.87 1.35 0.36
CA SER A 51 10.27 0.51 -0.77
C SER A 51 9.85 -0.95 -0.56
N PHE A 52 9.92 -1.44 0.68
CA PHE A 52 9.42 -2.77 1.00
C PHE A 52 7.91 -2.88 0.79
N LEU A 53 7.13 -1.88 1.22
CA LEU A 53 5.69 -1.87 1.01
C LEU A 53 5.34 -1.78 -0.48
N ASP A 54 6.02 -0.94 -1.25
CA ASP A 54 5.86 -0.87 -2.71
C ASP A 54 6.07 -2.25 -3.36
N ASP A 55 7.11 -2.98 -2.97
CA ASP A 55 7.38 -4.34 -3.48
C ASP A 55 6.26 -5.32 -3.11
N VAL A 56 5.74 -5.28 -1.88
CA VAL A 56 4.61 -6.11 -1.43
C VAL A 56 3.33 -5.78 -2.22
N LEU A 57 3.04 -4.50 -2.45
CA LEU A 57 1.88 -4.03 -3.20
C LEU A 57 1.96 -4.46 -4.67
N ASN A 58 3.14 -4.36 -5.27
CA ASN A 58 3.41 -4.81 -6.63
C ASN A 58 3.26 -6.33 -6.75
N ALA A 59 3.89 -7.09 -5.86
CA ALA A 59 3.79 -8.55 -5.84
C ALA A 59 2.34 -9.04 -5.66
N THR A 60 1.58 -8.42 -4.75
CA THR A 60 0.17 -8.76 -4.54
C THR A 60 -0.68 -8.51 -5.80
N SER A 61 -0.38 -7.41 -6.49
CA SER A 61 -1.04 -7.08 -7.75
C SER A 61 -0.72 -8.06 -8.88
N GLU A 62 0.53 -8.51 -8.95
CA GLU A 62 0.97 -9.55 -9.89
C GLU A 62 0.27 -10.88 -9.58
N TYR A 63 0.21 -11.29 -8.31
CA TYR A 63 -0.48 -12.52 -7.91
C TYR A 63 -1.98 -12.48 -8.21
N LEU A 64 -2.65 -11.33 -8.07
CA LEU A 64 -4.05 -11.20 -8.48
C LEU A 64 -4.20 -11.44 -10.00
N GLY A 65 -3.29 -10.86 -10.81
CA GLY A 65 -3.25 -11.07 -12.25
C GLY A 65 -3.07 -12.55 -12.61
N ASP A 66 -2.04 -13.19 -12.04
CA ASP A 66 -1.74 -14.61 -12.26
C ASP A 66 -2.91 -15.52 -11.84
N GLY A 67 -3.56 -15.21 -10.72
CA GLY A 67 -4.72 -15.96 -10.23
C GLY A 67 -5.92 -15.88 -11.18
N VAL A 68 -6.18 -14.70 -11.75
CA VAL A 68 -7.24 -14.50 -12.74
C VAL A 68 -6.90 -15.17 -14.08
N ASP A 69 -5.66 -15.11 -14.53
CA ASP A 69 -5.19 -15.84 -15.73
C ASP A 69 -5.34 -17.35 -15.55
N TYR A 70 -5.02 -17.86 -14.35
CA TYR A 70 -5.22 -19.27 -14.01
C TYR A 70 -6.71 -19.65 -14.01
N LEU A 71 -7.58 -18.80 -13.48
CA LEU A 71 -9.03 -18.98 -13.49
C LEU A 71 -9.57 -19.03 -14.93
N GLU A 72 -9.16 -18.10 -15.80
CA GLU A 72 -9.58 -18.10 -17.21
C GLU A 72 -9.19 -19.41 -17.89
N ARG A 73 -7.97 -19.89 -17.66
CA ARG A 73 -7.48 -21.16 -18.22
C ARG A 73 -8.32 -22.34 -17.72
N GLY A 74 -8.59 -22.43 -16.43
CA GLY A 74 -9.42 -23.49 -15.85
C GLY A 74 -10.82 -23.52 -16.43
N LEU A 75 -11.48 -22.36 -16.54
CA LEU A 75 -12.82 -22.26 -17.14
C LEU A 75 -12.82 -22.63 -18.62
N ARG A 76 -11.77 -22.29 -19.37
CA ARG A 76 -11.64 -22.64 -20.78
C ARG A 76 -11.54 -24.15 -20.97
N GLU A 77 -10.80 -24.83 -20.09
CA GLU A 77 -10.65 -26.28 -20.08
C GLU A 77 -11.97 -26.98 -19.72
N GLU A 78 -12.65 -26.53 -18.67
CA GLU A 78 -13.90 -27.12 -18.18
C GLU A 78 -15.06 -26.95 -19.17
N LEU A 79 -15.17 -25.78 -19.82
CA LEU A 79 -16.18 -25.50 -20.83
C LEU A 79 -15.86 -26.14 -22.19
N GLY A 80 -14.69 -26.76 -22.35
CA GLY A 80 -14.26 -27.37 -23.62
C GLY A 80 -14.10 -26.37 -24.76
N ILE A 81 -13.84 -25.09 -24.46
CA ILE A 81 -13.74 -24.02 -25.46
C ILE A 81 -12.47 -24.27 -26.29
N ARG A 82 -12.67 -24.67 -27.54
CA ARG A 82 -11.58 -25.02 -28.45
C ARG A 82 -10.81 -23.79 -28.90
N SER A 83 -9.60 -24.03 -29.39
CA SER A 83 -8.75 -22.98 -29.91
C SER A 83 -9.38 -22.16 -31.04
N SER A 84 -10.29 -22.78 -31.79
CA SER A 84 -11.02 -22.24 -32.93
C SER A 84 -12.16 -21.27 -32.56
N ASP A 85 -12.73 -21.38 -31.36
CA ASP A 85 -13.95 -20.65 -31.00
C ASP A 85 -13.64 -19.24 -30.50
N ARG A 86 -13.34 -18.36 -31.46
CA ARG A 86 -12.94 -16.97 -31.20
C ARG A 86 -13.99 -16.15 -30.45
N VAL A 87 -15.28 -16.42 -30.68
CA VAL A 87 -16.38 -15.67 -30.04
C VAL A 87 -16.45 -16.00 -28.56
N GLN A 88 -16.56 -17.29 -28.22
CA GLN A 88 -16.63 -17.76 -26.82
C GLN A 88 -15.39 -17.38 -26.02
N LYS A 89 -14.20 -17.44 -26.62
CA LYS A 89 -12.96 -16.97 -25.96
C LYS A 89 -13.00 -15.50 -25.59
N LYS A 90 -13.49 -14.65 -26.50
CA LYS A 90 -13.60 -13.20 -26.24
C LYS A 90 -14.64 -12.93 -25.15
N GLU A 91 -15.76 -13.64 -25.17
CA GLU A 91 -16.80 -13.51 -24.15
C GLU A 91 -16.30 -13.96 -22.77
N LEU A 92 -15.60 -15.11 -22.69
CA LEU A 92 -14.98 -15.59 -21.47
C LEU A 92 -13.96 -14.59 -20.93
N HIS A 93 -13.05 -14.11 -21.78
CA HIS A 93 -12.05 -13.11 -21.39
C HIS A 93 -12.71 -11.83 -20.87
N ALA A 94 -13.74 -11.32 -21.55
CA ALA A 94 -14.49 -10.15 -21.11
C ALA A 94 -15.23 -10.39 -19.77
N ALA A 95 -15.71 -11.61 -19.52
CA ALA A 95 -16.33 -11.97 -18.25
C ALA A 95 -15.28 -12.03 -17.12
N VAL A 96 -14.12 -12.63 -17.37
CA VAL A 96 -13.02 -12.72 -16.41
C VAL A 96 -12.44 -11.34 -16.10
N ASP A 97 -12.29 -10.47 -17.11
CA ASP A 97 -11.87 -9.08 -16.91
C ASP A 97 -12.82 -8.31 -15.96
N LYS A 98 -14.15 -8.58 -16.02
CA LYS A 98 -15.10 -7.98 -15.07
C LYS A 98 -14.87 -8.48 -13.66
N VAL A 99 -14.57 -9.77 -13.48
CA VAL A 99 -14.23 -10.34 -12.17
C VAL A 99 -12.93 -9.74 -11.64
N PHE A 100 -11.90 -9.64 -12.46
CA PHE A 100 -10.64 -9.00 -12.09
C PHE A 100 -10.85 -7.56 -11.60
N ASN A 101 -11.57 -6.75 -12.36
CA ASN A 101 -11.85 -5.37 -11.98
C ASN A 101 -12.68 -5.27 -10.69
N ALA A 102 -13.64 -6.18 -10.49
CA ALA A 102 -14.45 -6.24 -9.28
C ALA A 102 -13.65 -6.65 -8.04
N LEU A 103 -12.60 -7.48 -8.19
CA LEU A 103 -11.71 -7.88 -7.10
C LEU A 103 -10.63 -6.83 -6.81
N ARG A 104 -10.14 -6.18 -7.85
CA ARG A 104 -9.02 -5.23 -7.76
C ARG A 104 -9.37 -4.04 -6.89
N GLU A 105 -10.53 -3.42 -7.09
CA GLU A 105 -10.87 -2.18 -6.38
C GLU A 105 -10.99 -2.39 -4.85
N PRO A 106 -11.69 -3.41 -4.33
CA PRO A 106 -11.67 -3.70 -2.90
C PRO A 106 -10.29 -4.07 -2.38
N LEU A 107 -9.50 -4.82 -3.16
CA LEU A 107 -8.13 -5.19 -2.78
C LEU A 107 -7.24 -3.96 -2.63
N ASP A 108 -7.24 -3.05 -3.62
CA ASP A 108 -6.46 -1.81 -3.59
C ASP A 108 -6.79 -1.00 -2.32
N ARG A 109 -8.09 -0.86 -1.95
CA ARG A 109 -8.49 -0.17 -0.70
C ARG A 109 -8.00 -0.85 0.58
N GLN A 110 -7.99 -2.19 0.60
CA GLN A 110 -7.47 -2.95 1.75
C GLN A 110 -5.95 -2.83 1.84
N LEU A 111 -5.27 -2.78 0.69
CA LEU A 111 -3.84 -2.57 0.61
C LEU A 111 -3.44 -1.15 1.05
N ASP A 112 -4.22 -0.13 0.72
CA ASP A 112 -4.02 1.23 1.24
C ASP A 112 -4.15 1.26 2.78
N SER A 113 -5.14 0.56 3.32
CA SER A 113 -5.33 0.45 4.78
C SER A 113 -4.19 -0.32 5.45
N PHE A 114 -3.71 -1.37 4.79
CA PHE A 114 -2.56 -2.16 5.23
C PHE A 114 -1.27 -1.33 5.22
N GLU A 115 -1.03 -0.54 4.17
CA GLU A 115 0.15 0.34 4.08
C GLU A 115 0.18 1.32 5.25
N LEU A 116 -0.95 2.00 5.51
CA LEU A 116 -1.10 2.92 6.63
C LEU A 116 -0.87 2.23 7.98
N TYR A 117 -1.44 1.03 8.17
CA TYR A 117 -1.25 0.26 9.38
C TYR A 117 0.22 -0.15 9.58
N ALA A 118 0.87 -0.65 8.52
CA ALA A 118 2.25 -1.09 8.57
C ALA A 118 3.19 0.08 8.94
N LEU A 119 2.98 1.26 8.36
CA LEU A 119 3.79 2.43 8.66
C LEU A 119 3.58 2.98 10.08
N ASN A 120 2.37 2.85 10.62
CA ASN A 120 2.03 3.38 11.94
C ASN A 120 2.32 2.44 13.10
N GLU A 121 2.30 1.12 12.87
CA GLU A 121 2.35 0.12 13.95
C GLU A 121 3.50 -0.88 13.80
N VAL A 122 3.88 -1.25 12.57
CA VAL A 122 4.90 -2.27 12.32
C VAL A 122 6.28 -1.64 12.16
N PHE A 123 6.37 -0.56 11.39
CA PHE A 123 7.62 0.16 11.12
C PHE A 123 7.85 1.30 12.12
N VAL A 124 7.73 0.97 13.41
CA VAL A 124 7.97 1.89 14.52
C VAL A 124 9.08 1.34 15.40
N LEU A 125 10.11 2.15 15.63
CA LEU A 125 11.14 1.86 16.62
C LEU A 125 10.57 2.14 18.01
N PRO A 126 10.65 1.19 18.97
CA PRO A 126 10.23 1.44 20.34
C PRO A 126 11.08 2.54 20.98
N GLU A 127 10.42 3.49 21.64
CA GLU A 127 11.09 4.57 22.37
C GLU A 127 11.88 3.96 23.54
N GLY A 128 13.21 4.02 23.48
CA GLY A 128 14.10 3.52 24.54
C GLY A 128 15.25 2.61 24.09
N GLU A 129 15.26 2.14 22.84
CA GLU A 129 16.42 1.46 22.22
C GLU A 129 17.13 2.35 21.19
N ASP A 130 16.82 3.65 21.20
CA ASP A 130 17.73 4.63 20.64
C ASP A 130 19.04 4.49 21.43
N GLY A 131 20.05 3.86 20.83
CA GLY A 131 21.43 3.84 21.31
C GLY A 131 22.06 5.23 21.28
N ASP A 132 21.33 6.21 21.80
CA ASP A 132 21.69 7.59 21.98
C ASP A 132 22.40 7.70 23.33
N GLY A 133 23.66 7.27 23.34
CA GLY A 133 24.64 7.75 24.30
C GLY A 133 25.04 9.20 24.01
N SER A 134 24.10 10.10 23.70
CA SER A 134 24.36 11.54 23.77
C SER A 134 24.19 12.00 25.22
N ASP A 135 25.31 11.90 25.93
CA ASP A 135 25.61 12.72 27.09
C ASP A 135 25.65 14.21 26.71
N ASP A 136 24.52 14.82 26.33
CA ASP A 136 24.42 16.29 26.26
C ASP A 136 23.88 16.83 27.59
N SER A 137 24.69 16.61 28.64
CA SER A 137 24.66 17.43 29.84
C SER A 137 25.26 18.80 29.53
N SER A 138 24.47 19.70 28.96
CA SER A 138 24.77 21.13 29.02
C SER A 138 23.65 21.85 29.76
N THR A 139 23.79 21.82 31.09
CA THR A 139 23.30 22.84 32.00
C THR A 139 23.78 24.22 31.55
N SER A 140 22.87 25.11 31.17
CA SER A 140 23.11 26.55 31.28
C SER A 140 21.82 27.24 31.70
N ALA A 141 21.86 27.71 32.93
CA ALA A 141 20.85 28.45 33.66
C ALA A 141 20.66 29.88 33.16
N SER A 142 19.54 30.48 33.61
CA SER A 142 19.20 31.92 33.64
C SER A 142 18.74 32.49 32.28
N ASP A 143 17.67 33.26 32.16
CA ASP A 143 17.30 34.42 32.98
C ASP A 143 15.81 34.82 32.77
N GLU A 144 15.19 35.33 33.83
CA GLU A 144 13.84 35.92 33.90
C GLU A 144 13.67 37.17 33.02
N VAL A 145 12.54 37.35 32.34
CA VAL A 145 11.85 38.67 32.26
C VAL A 145 10.33 38.49 32.14
N GLN A 146 9.62 39.09 33.11
CA GLN A 146 8.16 39.26 33.16
C GLN A 146 7.62 40.21 32.07
N GLY A 147 6.42 39.90 31.55
CA GLY A 147 5.64 40.84 30.73
C GLY A 147 4.14 40.51 30.74
N GLN A 148 3.37 41.24 31.56
CA GLN A 148 1.91 41.20 31.63
C GLN A 148 1.24 41.82 30.39
N GLY A 149 0.09 41.31 29.94
CA GLY A 149 -0.61 41.89 28.76
C GLY A 149 -2.01 41.35 28.40
N VAL A 150 -2.95 41.34 29.34
CA VAL A 150 -4.36 41.81 29.20
C VAL A 150 -5.21 41.51 27.92
N LYS A 151 -6.30 40.74 28.13
CA LYS A 151 -7.69 40.81 27.55
C LYS A 151 -7.90 40.67 26.02
N LYS A 152 -8.79 39.76 25.60
CA LYS A 152 -10.29 39.90 25.52
C LYS A 152 -10.90 39.05 24.37
N ARG A 153 -12.04 38.42 24.70
CA ARG A 153 -13.29 38.26 23.89
C ARG A 153 -13.42 37.16 22.81
N ARG A 154 -14.10 36.09 23.25
CA ARG A 154 -15.34 35.47 22.70
C ARG A 154 -15.81 35.93 21.32
N ARG A 155 -15.91 34.98 20.39
CA ARG A 155 -16.88 34.92 19.27
C ARG A 155 -17.02 33.43 18.87
N SER A 156 -18.13 32.79 19.24
CA SER A 156 -19.39 32.65 18.48
C SER A 156 -19.42 31.35 17.67
N SER A 157 -20.08 30.36 18.26
CA SER A 157 -20.57 29.12 17.68
C SER A 157 -21.76 29.39 16.74
N SER A 158 -21.69 28.89 15.50
CA SER A 158 -22.86 28.73 14.63
C SER A 158 -22.55 27.81 13.44
N SER A 159 -23.21 26.65 13.39
CA SER A 159 -23.80 26.02 12.20
C SER A 159 -24.47 24.71 12.63
N SER A 160 -25.79 24.60 12.78
CA SER A 160 -26.87 24.51 11.75
C SER A 160 -26.83 23.24 10.88
N SER A 161 -27.51 22.20 11.39
CA SER A 161 -28.53 21.32 10.80
C SER A 161 -28.81 21.25 9.27
N SER A 162 -29.36 20.07 8.91
CA SER A 162 -30.16 19.65 7.71
C SER A 162 -29.34 19.17 6.50
N SER A 163 -29.65 18.09 5.78
CA SER A 163 -30.92 17.48 5.29
C SER A 163 -30.57 16.07 4.70
N SER A 164 -31.26 14.96 4.96
CA SER A 164 -32.48 14.41 4.32
C SER A 164 -32.48 14.34 2.78
N SER A 165 -32.39 13.13 2.21
CA SER A 165 -33.04 12.65 0.96
C SER A 165 -32.75 11.14 0.86
N SER A 166 -33.74 10.28 1.09
CA SER A 166 -34.67 9.67 0.11
C SER A 166 -34.09 8.44 -0.56
#